data_AF-A0A200I199-F1
#
_entry.id   AF-A0A200I199-F1
#
_cell.length_a   1.000
_cell.length_b   1.000
_cell.length_c   1.000
_cell.angle_alpha   90.00
_cell.angle_beta   90.00
_cell.angle_gamma   90.00
#
_symmetry.space_group_name_H-M   'P 1'
#
loop_
_entity.id
_entity.type
_entity.pdbx_description
1 polymer ?
#
loop_
_entity_poly.entity_id
_entity_poly.type
_entity_poly.pdbx_seq_one_letter_code
_entity_poly.pdbx_strand_id
1 'polypeptide(L)'
;MKKSARWTRQQKIDGLIDVIFMLIFLLCLMLLKYFGISTSFLWPILLFPWMINGALRRKRMFREVTMMMELLDIPVAELRKVLGFGSYDLTEWDEKRTLISLPYLYRLVDYVEERYFIAFHEHYNKEAAAKKLAEKHAAVVSD
;
A
#
# COMPACT_ATOMS: atom_id res chain seq x y z
N MET A 1 -12.11 15.14 -17.95
CA MET A 1 -12.76 13.86 -17.59
C MET A 1 -12.48 13.55 -16.12
N LYS A 2 -13.48 13.60 -15.24
CA LYS A 2 -13.34 13.13 -13.85
C LYS A 2 -13.25 11.59 -13.90
N LYS A 3 -12.05 11.01 -13.78
CA LYS A 3 -11.91 9.58 -13.51
C LYS A 3 -12.64 9.32 -12.19
N SER A 4 -13.77 8.61 -12.24
CA SER A 4 -14.43 8.08 -11.04
C SER A 4 -13.36 7.45 -10.16
N ALA A 5 -13.36 7.75 -8.85
CA ALA A 5 -12.38 7.22 -7.91
C ALA A 5 -12.45 5.69 -7.87
N ARG A 6 -11.74 5.03 -8.78
CA ARG A 6 -11.63 3.58 -8.87
C ARG A 6 -10.78 3.16 -7.69
N TRP A 7 -11.36 2.39 -6.79
CA TRP A 7 -10.62 1.90 -5.62
C TRP A 7 -9.44 1.07 -6.08
N THR A 8 -8.30 1.30 -5.43
CA THR A 8 -7.08 0.51 -5.67
C THR A 8 -7.32 -0.94 -5.26
N ARG A 9 -6.50 -1.87 -5.76
CA ARG A 9 -6.66 -3.29 -5.42
C ARG A 9 -6.54 -3.51 -3.92
N GLN A 10 -5.57 -2.87 -3.28
CA GLN A 10 -5.38 -2.94 -1.83
C GLN A 10 -6.55 -2.32 -1.06
N GLN A 11 -7.13 -1.20 -1.52
CA GLN A 11 -8.33 -0.61 -0.90
C GLN A 11 -9.51 -1.59 -0.85
N LYS A 12 -9.70 -2.38 -1.92
CA LYS A 12 -10.77 -3.39 -1.95
C LYS A 12 -10.54 -4.52 -0.98
N ILE A 13 -9.32 -5.02 -0.90
CA ILE A 13 -8.93 -6.10 0.02
C ILE A 13 -9.12 -5.63 1.46
N ASP A 14 -8.61 -4.44 1.77
CA ASP A 14 -8.71 -3.86 3.11
C ASP A 14 -10.16 -3.54 3.50
N GLY A 15 -10.98 -3.05 2.56
CA GLY A 15 -12.42 -2.87 2.80
C GLY A 15 -13.15 -4.18 3.06
N LEU A 16 -12.76 -5.26 2.37
CA LEU A 16 -13.33 -6.59 2.59
C LEU A 16 -12.92 -7.16 3.95
N ILE A 17 -11.68 -6.94 4.37
CA ILE A 17 -11.20 -7.29 5.72
C ILE A 17 -12.00 -6.55 6.79
N ASP A 18 -12.26 -5.25 6.62
CA ASP A 18 -13.08 -4.46 7.55
C ASP A 18 -14.50 -5.02 7.69
N VAL A 19 -15.13 -5.42 6.57
CA VAL A 19 -16.46 -6.04 6.58
C VAL A 19 -16.44 -7.38 7.30
N ILE A 20 -15.44 -8.23 7.06
CA ILE A 20 -15.30 -9.51 7.76
C ILE A 20 -15.16 -9.30 9.27
N PHE A 21 -14.31 -8.35 9.69
CA PHE A 21 -14.15 -8.03 11.11
C PHE A 21 -15.45 -7.55 11.75
N MET A 22 -16.21 -6.70 11.06
CA MET A 22 -17.52 -6.25 11.52
C MET A 22 -18.50 -7.42 11.70
N LEU A 23 -18.55 -8.35 10.76
CA LEU A 23 -19.41 -9.53 10.84
C LEU A 23 -19.04 -10.45 12.01
N ILE A 24 -17.74 -10.71 12.20
CA ILE A 24 -17.24 -11.51 13.34
C ILE A 24 -17.61 -10.83 14.66
N PHE A 25 -17.46 -9.51 14.74
CA PHE A 25 -17.81 -8.76 15.95
C PHE A 25 -19.31 -8.81 16.25
N LEU A 26 -20.17 -8.66 15.23
CA LEU A 26 -21.62 -8.82 15.38
C LEU A 26 -22.00 -10.22 15.86
N LEU A 27 -21.35 -11.27 15.33
CA LEU A 27 -21.52 -12.64 15.79
C LEU A 27 -21.19 -12.78 17.28
N CYS A 28 -20.06 -12.21 17.74
CA CYS A 28 -19.68 -12.21 19.15
C CYS A 28 -20.72 -11.48 20.03
N LEU A 29 -21.26 -10.35 19.58
CA LEU A 29 -22.33 -9.66 20.30
C LEU A 29 -23.60 -10.51 20.41
N MET A 30 -23.96 -11.23 19.35
CA MET A 30 -25.10 -12.16 19.38
C MET A 30 -24.88 -13.30 20.37
N LEU A 31 -23.67 -13.88 20.41
CA LEU A 31 -23.31 -14.92 21.38
C LEU A 31 -23.37 -14.39 22.82
N LEU A 32 -22.82 -13.21 23.09
CA LEU A 32 -22.88 -12.59 24.43
C LEU A 32 -24.32 -12.36 24.89
N LYS A 33 -25.18 -11.88 23.97
CA LYS A 33 -26.62 -11.72 24.24
C LYS A 33 -27.30 -13.07 24.50
N TYR A 34 -26.91 -14.12 23.76
CA TYR A 34 -27.41 -15.47 23.99
C TYR A 34 -27.07 -16.00 25.38
N PHE A 35 -25.88 -15.70 25.91
CA PHE A 35 -25.49 -16.02 27.28
C PHE A 35 -26.05 -15.07 28.36
N GLY A 36 -26.95 -14.14 28.00
CA GLY A 36 -27.58 -13.22 28.95
C GLY A 36 -26.68 -12.08 29.43
N ILE A 37 -25.53 -11.86 28.79
CA ILE A 37 -24.62 -10.75 29.12
C ILE A 37 -25.12 -9.48 28.44
N SER A 38 -25.29 -8.40 29.19
CA SER A 38 -25.64 -7.10 28.64
C SER A 38 -24.51 -6.59 27.73
N THR A 39 -24.83 -6.35 26.45
CA THR A 39 -23.87 -5.83 25.48
C THR A 39 -23.88 -4.30 25.37
N SER A 40 -24.71 -3.62 26.16
CA SER A 40 -24.91 -2.16 26.09
C SER A 40 -23.63 -1.35 26.37
N PHE A 41 -22.69 -1.90 27.13
CA PHE A 41 -21.41 -1.24 27.43
C PHE A 41 -20.34 -1.45 26.33
N LEU A 42 -20.58 -2.37 25.38
CA LEU A 42 -19.63 -2.69 24.30
C LEU A 42 -19.82 -1.81 23.05
N TRP A 43 -20.89 -1.00 23.00
CA TRP A 43 -21.13 -0.07 21.90
C TRP A 43 -19.98 0.91 21.61
N PRO A 44 -19.28 1.49 22.60
CA PRO A 44 -18.10 2.33 22.34
C PRO A 44 -16.94 1.56 21.71
N ILE A 45 -16.88 0.23 21.91
CA ILE A 45 -15.82 -0.63 21.38
C ILE A 45 -16.07 -0.98 19.90
N LEU A 46 -17.26 -0.72 19.34
CA LEU A 46 -17.53 -0.93 17.91
C LEU A 46 -16.60 -0.16 16.98
N LEU A 47 -16.16 1.02 17.40
CA LEU A 47 -15.26 1.87 16.60
C LEU A 47 -13.79 1.47 16.77
N PHE A 48 -13.47 0.69 17.81
CA PHE A 48 -12.10 0.33 18.16
C PHE A 48 -11.40 -0.53 17.10
N PRO A 49 -12.03 -1.57 16.53
CA PRO A 49 -11.47 -2.34 15.41
C PRO A 49 -11.16 -1.45 14.21
N TRP A 50 -12.03 -0.48 13.91
CA TRP A 50 -11.83 0.43 12.78
C TRP A 50 -10.64 1.36 13.01
N MET A 51 -10.51 1.94 14.22
CA MET A 51 -9.36 2.78 14.56
C MET A 51 -8.03 2.00 14.57
N ILE A 52 -7.99 0.83 15.20
CA ILE A 52 -6.77 0.01 15.29
C ILE A 52 -6.34 -0.45 13.90
N ASN A 53 -7.26 -1.01 13.09
CA ASN A 53 -6.93 -1.44 11.74
C ASN A 53 -6.50 -0.25 10.86
N GLY A 54 -7.09 0.93 11.03
CA GLY A 54 -6.69 2.14 10.32
C GLY A 54 -5.24 2.53 10.62
N ALA A 55 -4.87 2.59 11.90
CA ALA A 55 -3.52 2.94 12.33
C ALA A 55 -2.47 1.89 11.88
N LEU A 56 -2.78 0.61 12.03
CA LEU A 56 -1.91 -0.48 11.59
C LEU A 56 -1.71 -0.49 10.07
N ARG A 57 -2.78 -0.28 9.28
CA ARG A 57 -2.69 -0.15 7.81
C ARG A 57 -1.83 1.03 7.40
N ARG A 58 -2.06 2.20 8.02
CA ARG A 58 -1.25 3.39 7.76
C ARG A 58 0.24 3.12 7.97
N LYS A 59 0.60 2.50 9.10
CA LYS A 59 1.97 2.15 9.44
C LYS A 59 2.59 1.16 8.45
N ARG A 60 1.84 0.15 8.03
CA ARG A 60 2.28 -0.84 7.03
C ARG A 60 2.59 -0.17 5.69
N MET A 61 1.64 0.62 5.17
CA MET A 61 1.79 1.32 3.89
C MET A 61 2.93 2.33 3.92
N PHE A 62 3.09 3.04 5.03
CA PHE A 62 4.20 3.98 5.20
C PHE A 62 5.55 3.26 5.07
N ARG A 63 5.71 2.13 5.76
CA ARG A 63 6.93 1.31 5.70
C ARG A 63 7.18 0.75 4.30
N GLU A 64 6.14 0.30 3.61
CA GLU A 64 6.22 -0.22 2.25
C GLU A 64 6.71 0.86 1.27
N VAL A 65 6.14 2.05 1.36
CA VAL A 65 6.60 3.20 0.57
C VAL A 65 8.03 3.57 0.93
N THR A 66 8.40 3.64 2.22
CA THR A 66 9.79 3.90 2.65
C THR A 66 10.77 2.90 2.04
N MET A 67 10.46 1.60 2.14
CA MET A 67 11.33 0.55 1.60
C MET A 67 11.53 0.69 0.10
N MET A 68 10.45 0.99 -0.64
CA MET A 68 10.53 1.17 -2.10
C MET A 68 11.24 2.46 -2.48
N MET A 69 11.09 3.54 -1.70
CA MET A 69 11.85 4.78 -1.91
C MET A 69 13.35 4.54 -1.78
N GLU A 70 13.77 3.80 -0.75
CA GLU A 70 15.17 3.46 -0.53
C GLU A 70 15.70 2.52 -1.63
N LEU A 71 14.89 1.55 -2.06
CA LEU A 71 15.30 0.58 -3.08
C LEU A 71 15.45 1.19 -4.48
N LEU A 72 14.63 2.17 -4.82
CA LEU A 72 14.54 2.78 -6.15
C LEU A 72 15.08 4.22 -6.19
N ASP A 73 15.72 4.68 -5.11
CA ASP A 73 16.22 6.05 -4.92
C ASP A 73 15.17 7.14 -5.25
N ILE A 74 13.91 6.93 -4.87
CA ILE A 74 12.81 7.87 -5.17
C ILE A 74 12.86 9.05 -4.21
N PRO A 75 13.06 10.29 -4.69
CA PRO A 75 13.09 11.46 -3.82
C PRO A 75 11.69 11.84 -3.33
N VAL A 76 11.60 12.42 -2.13
CA VAL A 76 10.34 12.93 -1.54
C VAL A 76 9.62 13.93 -2.48
N ALA A 77 10.39 14.70 -3.26
CA ALA A 77 9.86 15.62 -4.25
C ALA A 77 9.04 14.92 -5.35
N GLU A 78 9.36 13.67 -5.69
CA GLU A 78 8.59 12.89 -6.65
C GLU A 78 7.27 12.40 -6.04
N LEU A 79 7.29 11.89 -4.79
CA LEU A 79 6.06 11.53 -4.08
C LEU A 79 5.10 12.71 -3.96
N ARG A 80 5.63 13.90 -3.69
CA ARG A 80 4.86 15.14 -3.64
C ARG A 80 4.13 15.43 -4.95
N LYS A 81 4.80 15.22 -6.10
CA LYS A 81 4.18 15.39 -7.43
C LYS A 81 3.05 14.39 -7.65
N VAL A 82 3.25 13.12 -7.26
CA VAL A 82 2.22 12.06 -7.35
C VAL A 82 0.97 12.43 -6.56
N LEU A 83 1.15 13.07 -5.40
CA LEU A 83 0.05 13.50 -4.54
C LEU A 83 -0.59 14.83 -4.95
N GLY A 84 0.05 15.60 -5.85
CA GLY A 84 -0.36 16.96 -6.19
C GLY A 84 -0.14 17.94 -5.04
N PHE A 85 0.84 17.66 -4.18
CA PHE A 85 1.16 18.45 -3.00
C PHE A 85 2.12 19.61 -3.34
N GLY A 86 2.01 20.71 -2.61
CA GLY A 86 2.93 21.84 -2.64
C GLY A 86 4.22 21.53 -1.88
N SER A 87 5.22 22.41 -2.03
CA SER A 87 6.55 22.22 -1.43
C SER A 87 6.56 22.12 0.09
N TYR A 88 5.56 22.71 0.73
CA TYR A 88 5.41 22.78 2.18
C TYR A 88 4.53 21.66 2.75
N ASP A 89 3.73 20.99 1.91
CA ASP A 89 2.78 19.97 2.37
C ASP A 89 3.46 18.64 2.72
N LEU A 90 4.61 18.37 2.10
CA LEU A 90 5.43 17.19 2.37
C LEU A 90 6.91 17.56 2.22
N THR A 91 7.52 18.02 3.30
CA THR A 91 8.94 18.40 3.36
C THR A 91 9.84 17.18 3.53
N GLU A 92 9.48 16.32 4.47
CA GLU A 92 10.22 15.13 4.87
C GLU A 92 9.29 13.91 4.89
N TRP A 93 9.86 12.73 4.66
CA TRP A 93 9.14 11.47 4.77
C TRP A 93 9.45 10.80 6.11
N ASP A 94 8.68 11.15 7.14
CA ASP A 94 8.78 10.57 8.50
C ASP A 94 7.41 10.11 9.02
N GLU A 95 7.29 8.88 9.52
CA GLU A 95 6.01 8.26 9.91
C GLU A 95 5.24 9.08 10.96
N LYS A 96 5.99 9.70 11.89
CA LYS A 96 5.46 10.44 13.03
C LYS A 96 5.12 11.88 12.67
N ARG A 97 5.86 12.51 11.75
CA ARG A 97 5.68 13.92 11.35
C ARG A 97 4.79 14.10 10.12
N THR A 98 4.72 13.09 9.25
CA THR A 98 4.01 13.18 7.98
C THR A 98 2.51 12.97 8.16
N LEU A 99 1.73 14.04 8.21
CA LEU A 99 0.27 13.96 8.30
C LEU A 99 -0.35 13.70 6.92
N ILE A 100 -0.23 12.47 6.43
CA ILE A 100 -0.89 11.99 5.21
C ILE A 100 -2.10 11.13 5.55
N SER A 101 -3.20 11.38 4.84
CA SER A 101 -4.42 10.58 4.94
C SER A 101 -4.31 9.24 4.20
N LEU A 102 -5.05 8.24 4.66
CA LEU A 102 -5.01 6.88 4.10
C LEU A 102 -5.26 6.81 2.58
N PRO A 103 -6.21 7.57 1.98
CA PRO A 103 -6.40 7.57 0.53
C PRO A 103 -5.16 7.98 -0.26
N TYR A 104 -4.36 8.91 0.26
CA TYR A 104 -3.11 9.32 -0.38
C TYR A 104 -2.01 8.27 -0.22
N LEU A 105 -1.95 7.57 0.93
CA LEU A 105 -1.05 6.43 1.10
C LEU A 105 -1.31 5.32 0.08
N TYR A 106 -2.57 4.96 -0.16
CA TYR A 106 -2.89 3.97 -1.18
C TYR A 106 -2.42 4.38 -2.58
N ARG A 107 -2.49 5.67 -2.92
CA ARG A 107 -1.97 6.16 -4.21
C ARG A 107 -0.45 6.05 -4.28
N LEU A 108 0.24 6.35 -3.18
CA LEU A 108 1.69 6.20 -3.13
C LEU A 108 2.11 4.73 -3.24
N VAL A 109 1.40 3.81 -2.58
CA VAL A 109 1.67 2.37 -2.66
C VAL A 109 1.50 1.88 -4.11
N ASP A 110 0.37 2.18 -4.75
CA ASP A 110 0.15 1.83 -6.16
C ASP A 110 1.27 2.39 -7.07
N TYR A 111 1.69 3.63 -6.83
CA TYR A 111 2.75 4.27 -7.61
C TYR A 111 4.12 3.60 -7.41
N VAL A 112 4.51 3.28 -6.17
CA VAL A 112 5.81 2.63 -5.92
C VAL A 112 5.82 1.18 -6.40
N GLU A 113 4.69 0.47 -6.32
CA GLU A 113 4.54 -0.87 -6.90
C GLU A 113 4.71 -0.82 -8.43
N GLU A 114 4.11 0.15 -9.10
CA GLU A 114 4.24 0.34 -10.55
C GLU A 114 5.69 0.68 -10.95
N ARG A 115 6.35 1.57 -10.21
CA ARG A 115 7.77 1.92 -10.43
C ARG A 115 8.68 0.72 -10.24
N TYR A 116 8.45 -0.06 -9.18
CA TYR A 116 9.19 -1.30 -8.93
C TYR A 116 9.03 -2.29 -10.08
N PHE A 117 7.81 -2.49 -10.57
CA PHE A 117 7.55 -3.39 -11.69
C PHE A 117 8.30 -2.95 -12.96
N ILE A 118 8.29 -1.66 -13.28
CA ILE A 118 9.01 -1.12 -14.44
C ILE A 118 10.52 -1.33 -14.29
N ALA A 119 11.10 -0.95 -13.14
CA ALA A 119 12.53 -1.09 -12.89
C ALA A 119 13.00 -2.56 -12.98
N PHE A 120 12.23 -3.48 -12.40
CA PHE A 120 12.55 -4.91 -12.43
C PHE A 120 12.38 -5.52 -13.84
N HIS A 121 11.32 -5.13 -14.55
CA HIS A 121 11.08 -5.60 -15.92
C HIS A 121 12.17 -5.11 -16.89
N GLU A 122 12.63 -3.86 -16.74
CA GLU A 122 13.78 -3.35 -17.49
C GLU A 122 15.07 -4.11 -17.16
N HIS A 123 15.32 -4.41 -15.88
CA HIS A 123 16.52 -5.15 -15.46
C HIS A 123 16.53 -6.56 -16.06
N TYR A 124 15.40 -7.26 -16.00
CA TYR A 124 15.25 -8.59 -16.58
C TYR A 124 15.43 -8.59 -18.10
N ASN A 125 14.84 -7.63 -18.80
CA ASN A 125 14.98 -7.52 -20.26
C ASN A 125 16.43 -7.21 -20.67
N LYS A 126 17.15 -6.37 -19.91
CA LYS A 126 18.58 -6.08 -20.15
C LYS A 126 19.44 -7.33 -19.95
N GLU A 127 19.20 -8.11 -18.90
CA GLU A 127 19.92 -9.37 -18.67
C GLU A 127 19.62 -10.43 -19.73
N ALA A 128 18.35 -10.59 -20.12
CA ALA A 128 17.96 -11.50 -21.17
C ALA A 128 18.55 -11.11 -22.54
N ALA A 129 18.62 -9.82 -22.84
CA ALA A 129 19.27 -9.30 -24.04
C ALA A 129 20.79 -9.54 -24.00
N ALA A 130 21.44 -9.30 -22.85
CA ALA A 130 22.87 -9.54 -22.68
C ALA A 130 23.24 -11.02 -22.84
N LYS A 131 22.43 -11.94 -22.28
CA LYS A 131 22.62 -13.39 -22.48
C LYS A 131 22.49 -13.80 -23.94
N LYS A 132 21.46 -13.33 -24.65
CA LYS A 132 21.28 -13.61 -26.09
C LYS A 132 22.41 -13.02 -26.94
N LEU A 133 22.95 -11.87 -26.55
CA LEU A 133 24.09 -11.26 -27.25
C LEU A 133 25.38 -12.07 -26.99
N ALA A 134 25.62 -12.50 -25.75
CA ALA A 134 26.73 -13.36 -25.40
C ALA A 134 26.68 -14.74 -26.10
N GLU A 135 25.50 -15.36 -26.21
CA GLU A 135 25.29 -16.61 -26.97
C GLU A 135 25.59 -16.42 -28.46
N LYS A 136 25.16 -15.30 -29.06
CA LYS A 136 25.48 -14.98 -30.46
C LYS A 136 26.97 -14.74 -30.68
N HIS A 137 27.64 -14.04 -29.77
CA HIS A 137 29.09 -13.83 -29.86
C HIS A 137 29.86 -15.14 -29.67
N ALA A 138 29.42 -16.03 -28.77
CA ALA A 138 30.01 -17.36 -28.61
C ALA A 138 29.85 -18.24 -29.86
N ALA A 139 28.69 -18.18 -30.52
CA ALA A 139 28.44 -18.92 -31.76
C ALA A 139 29.24 -18.39 -32.97
N VAL A 140 29.58 -17.10 -33.00
CA VAL A 140 30.40 -16.49 -34.07
C VAL A 140 31.90 -16.71 -33.87
N VAL A 141 32.36 -16.95 -32.64
CA VAL A 141 33.78 -17.23 -32.33
C VAL A 141 34.12 -18.73 -32.48
N SER A 142 33.12 -19.61 -32.58
CA SER A 142 33.30 -21.05 -32.79
C SER A 142 33.32 -21.50 -34.26
N ASP A 143 33.08 -20.59 -35.19
CA ASP A 143 33.24 -20.77 -36.65
C ASP A 143 34.56 -20.13 -37.13
#